data_AF-A0A086L2D1-F1
#
_entry.id   AF-A0A086L2D1-F1
#
_cell.length_a   1.000
_cell.length_b   1.000
_cell.length_c   1.000
_cell.angle_alpha   90.00
_cell.angle_beta   90.00
_cell.angle_gamma   90.00
#
_symmetry.space_group_name_H-M   'P 1'
#
loop_
_entity.id
_entity.type
_entity.pdbx_description
1 polymer ?
#
loop_
_entity_poly.entity_id
_entity_poly.type
_entity_poly.pdbx_seq_one_letter_code
_entity_poly.pdbx_strand_id
1 'polypeptide(L)'
;MAPEVFKRDVTFKCDIWSAGVVMYFLLTGCLPFTGTSLEEVQQKATYKEPNYAVECRPLTPQAVDLLKQMLTKDPERRPSAAQVLHHEWFKQANTAALPISPIICENMKRYMRQSHLKNALVNLMAHQLNVTGQQIRHINQIFRQLDKNGDGLLSHQELTEGAT
;
A
#
# COMPACT_ATOMS: atom_id res chain seq x y z
N MET A 1 -6.53 2.86 1.28
CA MET A 1 -7.92 2.37 1.16
C MET A 1 -8.83 3.54 0.84
N ALA A 2 -9.90 3.29 0.09
CA ALA A 2 -10.91 4.30 -0.22
C ALA A 2 -11.80 4.58 1.01
N PRO A 3 -12.33 5.82 1.17
CA PRO A 3 -13.13 6.20 2.34
C PRO A 3 -14.34 5.28 2.60
N GLU A 4 -15.01 4.85 1.53
CA GLU A 4 -16.19 3.98 1.59
C GLU A 4 -15.90 2.57 2.09
N VAL A 5 -14.68 2.06 1.87
CA VAL A 5 -14.27 0.72 2.34
C VAL A 5 -14.23 0.67 3.87
N PHE A 6 -13.89 1.78 4.54
CA PHE A 6 -13.95 1.87 6.00
C PHE A 6 -15.39 1.82 6.53
N LYS A 7 -16.38 2.18 5.69
CA LYS A 7 -17.82 2.10 6.01
C LYS A 7 -18.45 0.75 5.62
N ARG A 8 -17.66 -0.18 5.06
CA ARG A 8 -18.08 -1.49 4.51
C ARG A 8 -18.94 -1.42 3.23
N ASP A 9 -18.99 -0.27 2.57
CA ASP A 9 -19.68 -0.09 1.29
C ASP A 9 -18.68 -0.25 0.14
N VAL A 10 -18.36 -1.50 -0.20
CA VAL A 10 -17.38 -1.82 -1.24
C VAL A 10 -18.04 -1.77 -2.62
N THR A 11 -17.52 -0.92 -3.50
CA THR A 11 -17.95 -0.81 -4.90
C THR A 11 -16.74 -0.89 -5.82
N PHE A 12 -16.91 -1.17 -7.11
CA PHE A 12 -15.82 -1.18 -8.10
C PHE A 12 -15.07 0.18 -8.19
N LYS A 13 -15.68 1.27 -7.70
CA LYS A 13 -15.05 2.59 -7.64
C LYS A 13 -13.91 2.66 -6.63
N CYS A 14 -13.82 1.74 -5.66
CA CYS A 14 -12.71 1.71 -4.70
C CYS A 14 -11.36 1.41 -5.37
N ASP A 15 -11.38 0.69 -6.49
CA ASP A 15 -10.18 0.41 -7.29
C ASP A 15 -9.70 1.67 -8.02
N ILE A 16 -10.62 2.52 -8.47
CA ILE A 16 -10.28 3.83 -9.06
C ILE A 16 -9.58 4.73 -8.04
N TRP A 17 -10.05 4.74 -6.80
CA TRP A 17 -9.37 5.44 -5.73
C TRP A 17 -7.97 4.88 -5.48
N SER A 18 -7.86 3.55 -5.38
CA SER A 18 -6.59 2.88 -5.13
C SER A 18 -5.58 3.14 -6.25
N ALA A 19 -6.03 3.11 -7.50
CA ALA A 19 -5.24 3.50 -8.67
C ALA A 19 -4.82 4.97 -8.61
N GLY A 20 -5.69 5.88 -8.17
CA GLY A 20 -5.38 7.30 -7.98
C GLY A 20 -4.31 7.53 -6.91
N VAL A 21 -4.35 6.78 -5.80
CA VAL A 21 -3.33 6.82 -4.75
C VAL A 21 -1.97 6.33 -5.28
N VAL A 22 -1.95 5.24 -6.04
CA VAL A 22 -0.73 4.72 -6.68
C VAL A 22 -0.19 5.74 -7.69
N MET A 23 -1.04 6.30 -8.55
CA MET A 23 -0.66 7.32 -9.52
C MET A 23 -0.03 8.55 -8.84
N TYR A 24 -0.67 9.07 -7.78
CA TYR A 24 -0.12 10.17 -6.99
C TYR A 24 1.28 9.85 -6.47
N PHE A 25 1.46 8.64 -5.92
CA PHE A 25 2.75 8.19 -5.40
C PHE A 25 3.80 8.07 -6.52
N LEU A 26 3.45 7.56 -7.69
CA LEU A 26 4.39 7.44 -8.81
C LEU A 26 4.90 8.81 -9.27
N LEU A 27 3.99 9.79 -9.37
CA LEU A 27 4.31 11.15 -9.85
C LEU A 27 5.07 11.99 -8.82
N THR A 28 4.66 11.93 -7.55
CA THR A 28 5.22 12.80 -6.50
C THR A 28 6.29 12.12 -5.66
N GLY A 29 6.23 10.78 -5.53
CA GLY A 29 7.02 10.00 -4.59
C GLY A 29 6.46 9.98 -3.17
N CYS A 30 5.40 10.72 -2.89
CA CYS A 30 4.78 10.83 -1.57
C CYS A 30 3.40 10.16 -1.58
N LEU A 31 2.90 9.73 -0.42
CA LEU A 31 1.50 9.30 -0.32
C LEU A 31 0.59 10.53 -0.22
N PRO A 32 -0.61 10.49 -0.82
CA PRO A 32 -1.55 11.61 -0.76
C PRO A 32 -2.12 11.84 0.65
N PHE A 33 -2.20 10.77 1.46
CA PHE A 33 -2.65 10.80 2.84
C PHE A 33 -1.68 10.01 3.71
N THR A 34 -1.08 10.67 4.70
CA THR A 34 -0.14 10.08 5.67
C THR A 34 -0.60 10.41 7.09
N GLY A 35 -0.27 9.56 8.05
CA GLY A 35 -0.61 9.74 9.46
C GLY A 35 0.14 8.74 10.33
N THR A 36 0.19 8.99 11.63
CA THR A 36 0.84 8.12 12.61
C THR A 36 -0.08 6.97 13.04
N SER A 37 -1.39 7.10 12.85
CA SER A 37 -2.39 6.05 13.11
C SER A 37 -3.28 5.78 11.89
N LEU A 38 -3.89 4.59 11.87
CA LEU A 38 -4.87 4.23 10.82
C LEU A 38 -6.07 5.19 10.81
N GLU A 39 -6.52 5.60 11.99
CA GLU A 39 -7.63 6.55 12.15
C GLU A 39 -7.28 7.92 11.56
N GLU A 40 -6.06 8.43 11.79
CA GLU A 40 -5.62 9.69 11.21
C GLU A 40 -5.58 9.63 9.68
N VAL A 41 -5.07 8.51 9.13
CA VAL A 41 -5.06 8.28 7.68
C VAL A 41 -6.49 8.21 7.12
N GLN A 42 -7.41 7.54 7.82
CA GLN A 42 -8.81 7.46 7.43
C GLN A 42 -9.49 8.84 7.46
N GLN A 43 -9.30 9.63 8.52
CA GLN A 43 -9.86 10.97 8.62
C GLN A 43 -9.34 11.87 7.49
N LYS A 44 -8.03 11.84 7.21
CA LYS A 44 -7.44 12.60 6.10
C LYS A 44 -7.97 12.13 4.75
N ALA A 45 -8.06 10.81 4.53
CA ALA A 45 -8.61 10.25 3.30
C ALA A 45 -10.08 10.65 3.11
N THR A 46 -10.85 10.81 4.19
CA THR A 46 -12.29 11.13 4.12
C THR A 46 -12.54 12.64 3.96
N TYR A 47 -11.79 13.49 4.66
CA TYR A 47 -12.13 14.91 4.82
C TYR A 47 -11.11 15.90 4.25
N LYS A 48 -9.87 15.47 3.96
CA LYS A 48 -8.83 16.36 3.42
C LYS A 48 -8.55 16.06 1.96
N GLU A 49 -8.17 17.10 1.23
CA GLU A 49 -7.61 16.96 -0.10
C GLU A 49 -6.11 16.66 -0.05
N PRO A 50 -5.58 15.87 -0.99
CA PRO A 50 -4.14 15.72 -1.20
C PRO A 50 -3.47 17.07 -1.47
N ASN A 51 -2.19 17.18 -1.11
CA ASN A 51 -1.39 18.32 -1.53
C ASN A 51 -0.97 18.16 -3.00
N TYR A 52 -1.69 18.79 -3.92
CA TYR A 52 -1.34 18.77 -5.35
C TYR A 52 -0.21 19.76 -5.71
N ALA A 53 0.14 20.68 -4.81
CA ALA A 53 1.20 21.67 -4.98
C ALA A 53 2.49 21.18 -4.30
N VAL A 54 2.94 19.97 -4.65
CA VAL A 54 4.17 19.41 -4.08
C VAL A 54 5.37 20.22 -4.62
N GLU A 55 5.98 21.03 -3.77
CA GLU A 55 7.11 21.92 -4.10
C GLU A 55 8.26 21.17 -4.78
N CYS A 56 8.50 19.91 -4.40
CA CYS A 56 9.58 19.10 -4.96
C CYS A 56 9.32 18.61 -6.39
N ARG A 57 8.07 18.63 -6.87
CA ARG A 57 7.73 18.25 -8.25
C ARG A 57 6.33 18.75 -8.66
N PRO A 58 6.23 19.83 -9.46
CA PRO A 58 4.94 20.31 -9.93
C PRO A 58 4.31 19.29 -10.89
N LEU A 59 3.08 18.91 -10.60
CA LEU A 59 2.26 18.07 -11.46
C LEU A 59 1.76 18.89 -12.66
N THR A 60 1.59 18.27 -13.83
CA THR A 60 0.92 18.95 -14.95
C THR A 60 -0.54 19.24 -14.59
N PRO A 61 -1.15 20.31 -15.11
CA PRO A 61 -2.56 20.63 -14.83
C PRO A 61 -3.50 19.45 -15.10
N GLN A 62 -3.26 18.70 -16.18
CA GLN A 62 -4.04 17.53 -16.56
C GLN A 62 -3.85 16.35 -15.60
N ALA A 63 -2.65 16.17 -15.04
CA ALA A 63 -2.40 15.14 -14.04
C ALA A 63 -3.13 15.47 -12.72
N VAL A 64 -3.09 16.74 -12.32
CA VAL A 64 -3.83 17.23 -11.14
C VAL A 64 -5.33 17.04 -11.33
N ASP A 65 -5.86 17.40 -12.49
CA ASP A 65 -7.29 17.24 -12.79
C ASP A 65 -7.73 15.78 -12.70
N LEU A 66 -6.99 14.87 -13.35
CA LEU A 66 -7.26 13.44 -13.27
C LEU A 66 -7.21 12.91 -11.83
N LEU A 67 -6.19 13.30 -11.06
CA LEU A 67 -6.05 12.89 -9.67
C LEU A 67 -7.21 13.38 -8.80
N LYS A 68 -7.70 14.62 -9.00
CA LYS A 68 -8.88 15.14 -8.30
C LYS A 68 -10.14 14.30 -8.61
N GLN A 69 -10.32 13.90 -9.86
CA GLN A 69 -11.44 13.04 -10.25
C GLN A 69 -11.32 11.65 -9.60
N MET A 70 -10.15 11.00 -9.69
CA MET A 70 -9.93 9.66 -9.13
C MET A 70 -9.99 9.63 -7.59
N LEU A 71 -9.55 10.70 -6.92
CA LEU A 71 -9.55 10.85 -5.45
C LEU A 71 -10.79 11.60 -4.92
N THR A 72 -11.87 11.62 -5.70
CA THR A 72 -13.17 12.12 -5.24
C THR A 72 -13.71 11.22 -4.12
N LYS A 73 -14.10 11.84 -3.01
CA LYS A 73 -14.52 11.16 -1.77
C LYS A 73 -15.81 10.38 -1.97
N ASP A 74 -16.75 10.98 -2.67
CA ASP A 74 -18.04 10.40 -3.03
C ASP A 74 -17.85 9.38 -4.18
N PRO A 75 -18.09 8.08 -3.95
CA PRO A 75 -17.94 7.03 -4.97
C PRO A 75 -18.88 7.21 -6.17
N GLU A 76 -20.06 7.80 -5.96
CA GLU A 76 -21.03 8.02 -7.04
C GLU A 76 -20.54 9.08 -8.02
N ARG A 77 -19.85 10.09 -7.51
CA ARG A 77 -19.22 11.15 -8.31
C ARG A 77 -17.86 10.77 -8.88
N ARG A 78 -17.25 9.69 -8.39
CA ARG A 78 -15.96 9.18 -8.89
C ARG A 78 -16.15 8.54 -10.27
N PRO A 79 -15.28 8.79 -11.26
CA PRO A 79 -15.42 8.22 -12.60
C PRO A 79 -15.23 6.69 -12.60
N SER A 80 -15.74 6.03 -13.63
CA SER A 80 -15.43 4.63 -13.93
C SER A 80 -14.04 4.49 -14.57
N ALA A 81 -13.49 3.27 -14.60
CA ALA A 81 -12.21 3.00 -15.27
C ALA A 81 -12.22 3.44 -16.75
N ALA A 82 -13.34 3.18 -17.44
CA ALA A 82 -13.51 3.60 -18.83
C ALA A 82 -13.44 5.13 -18.96
N GLN A 83 -14.12 5.88 -18.09
CA GLN A 83 -14.06 7.35 -18.10
C GLN A 83 -12.65 7.88 -17.81
N VAL A 84 -11.94 7.27 -16.85
CA VAL A 84 -10.54 7.60 -16.51
C VAL A 84 -9.62 7.44 -17.72
N LEU A 85 -9.75 6.34 -18.48
CA LEU A 85 -8.92 6.08 -19.66
C LEU A 85 -9.16 7.07 -20.82
N HIS A 86 -10.35 7.67 -20.90
CA HIS A 86 -10.67 8.70 -21.91
C HIS A 86 -10.24 10.11 -21.48
N HIS A 87 -9.62 10.27 -20.32
CA HIS A 87 -9.19 11.57 -19.82
C HIS A 87 -8.04 12.15 -20.67
N GLU A 88 -7.99 13.49 -20.80
CA GLU A 88 -6.99 14.20 -21.60
C GLU A 88 -5.54 13.87 -21.21
N TRP A 89 -5.30 13.55 -19.93
CA TRP A 89 -3.99 13.11 -19.46
C TRP A 89 -3.47 11.86 -20.19
N PHE A 90 -4.34 10.90 -20.49
CA PHE A 90 -3.98 9.71 -21.27
C PHE A 90 -3.88 10.00 -22.77
N LYS A 91 -4.64 10.97 -23.29
CA LYS A 91 -4.54 11.38 -24.70
C LYS A 91 -3.23 12.10 -25.02
N GLN A 92 -2.64 12.76 -24.02
CA GLN A 92 -1.33 13.42 -24.14
C GLN A 92 -0.15 12.46 -24.02
N ALA A 93 -0.37 11.20 -23.63
CA ALA A 93 0.67 10.18 -23.65
C ALA A 93 1.00 9.83 -25.10
N ASN A 94 1.99 10.52 -25.66
CA ASN A 94 2.53 10.21 -26.97
C ASN A 94 3.02 8.74 -26.94
N THR A 95 2.48 7.89 -27.81
CA THR A 95 2.75 6.44 -27.88
C THR A 95 4.19 6.08 -28.25
N ALA A 96 5.06 7.06 -28.44
CA ALA A 96 6.49 6.83 -28.52
C ALA A 96 6.98 6.30 -27.17
N ALA A 97 7.70 5.19 -27.19
CA ALA A 97 8.32 4.59 -26.00
C ALA A 97 9.37 5.54 -25.41
N LEU A 98 8.89 6.53 -24.65
CA LEU A 98 9.75 7.42 -23.89
C LEU A 98 10.33 6.60 -22.74
N PRO A 99 11.64 6.70 -22.48
CA PRO A 99 12.25 6.03 -21.35
C PRO A 99 11.55 6.50 -20.07
N ILE A 100 11.14 5.54 -19.24
CA ILE A 100 10.55 5.84 -17.93
C ILE A 100 11.54 6.74 -17.18
N SER A 101 11.07 7.90 -16.70
CA SER A 101 11.91 8.83 -15.95
C SER A 101 12.64 8.05 -14.84
N PRO A 102 13.98 8.17 -14.72
CA PRO A 102 14.77 7.48 -13.69
C PRO A 102 14.22 7.68 -12.28
N ILE A 103 13.51 8.79 -12.07
CA ILE A 103 12.94 9.15 -10.79
C ILE A 103 11.65 8.38 -10.49
N ILE A 104 10.84 8.05 -11.52
CA ILE A 104 9.69 7.15 -11.36
C ILE A 104 10.21 5.75 -10.98
N CYS A 105 11.29 5.30 -11.61
CA CYS A 105 11.96 4.06 -11.24
C CYS A 105 12.45 4.07 -9.79
N GLU A 106 13.01 5.19 -9.30
CA GLU A 106 13.44 5.31 -7.91
C GLU A 106 12.25 5.33 -6.93
N ASN A 107 11.16 6.02 -7.28
CA ASN A 107 9.92 5.99 -6.49
C ASN A 107 9.36 4.57 -6.40
N MET A 108 9.31 3.83 -7.52
CA MET A 108 8.90 2.43 -7.55
C MET A 108 9.79 1.55 -6.67
N LYS A 109 11.12 1.69 -6.76
CA LYS A 109 12.06 0.98 -5.89
C LYS A 109 11.82 1.29 -4.41
N ARG A 110 11.59 2.55 -4.07
CA ARG A 110 11.29 2.97 -2.69
C ARG A 110 9.98 2.36 -2.19
N TYR A 111 8.93 2.31 -3.02
CA TYR A 111 7.67 1.64 -2.68
C TYR A 111 7.87 0.16 -2.40
N MET A 112 8.59 -0.53 -3.29
CA MET A 112 8.86 -1.97 -3.15
C MET A 112 9.64 -2.29 -1.87
N ARG A 113 10.60 -1.43 -1.47
CA ARG A 113 11.41 -1.61 -0.26
C ARG A 113 10.64 -1.46 1.06
N GLN A 114 9.49 -0.77 1.08
CA GLN A 114 8.76 -0.51 2.34
C GLN A 114 7.94 -1.71 2.86
N SER A 115 7.69 -2.73 2.03
CA SER A 115 6.78 -3.84 2.38
C SER A 115 7.41 -4.92 3.26
N HIS A 116 8.64 -5.36 2.95
CA HIS A 116 9.26 -6.49 3.67
C HIS A 116 9.76 -6.13 5.08
N LEU A 117 10.39 -4.96 5.24
CA LEU A 117 10.93 -4.54 6.55
C LEU A 117 9.83 -4.23 7.56
N LYS A 118 8.75 -3.57 7.12
CA LYS A 118 7.59 -3.27 7.97
C LYS A 118 6.84 -4.54 8.37
N ASN A 119 6.64 -5.47 7.44
CA ASN A 119 6.04 -6.78 7.76
C ASN A 119 6.94 -7.60 8.69
N ALA A 120 8.25 -7.60 8.48
CA ALA A 120 9.20 -8.26 9.38
C ALA A 120 9.18 -7.65 10.79
N LEU A 121 9.13 -6.32 10.91
CA LEU A 121 9.03 -5.62 12.20
C LEU A 121 7.69 -5.85 12.90
N VAL A 122 6.57 -5.83 12.18
CA VAL A 122 5.24 -6.13 12.74
C VAL A 122 5.16 -7.59 13.20
N ASN A 123 5.71 -8.54 12.43
CA ASN A 123 5.81 -9.94 12.85
C ASN A 123 6.71 -10.09 14.08
N LEU A 124 7.86 -9.40 14.12
CA LEU A 124 8.77 -9.41 15.25
C LEU A 124 8.13 -8.80 16.52
N MET A 125 7.39 -7.69 16.38
CA MET A 125 6.65 -7.08 17.47
C MET A 125 5.49 -7.95 17.94
N ALA A 126 4.74 -8.57 17.02
CA ALA A 126 3.70 -9.54 17.37
C ALA A 126 4.28 -10.76 18.10
N HIS A 127 5.48 -11.20 17.72
CA HIS A 127 6.23 -12.27 18.40
C HIS A 127 6.76 -11.85 19.78
N GLN A 128 7.13 -10.59 19.96
CA GLN A 128 7.68 -10.06 21.22
C GLN A 128 6.62 -9.59 22.22
N LEU A 129 5.41 -9.21 21.78
CA LEU A 129 4.42 -8.52 22.63
C LEU A 129 3.15 -9.29 22.94
N ASN A 130 2.92 -10.52 22.43
CA ASN A 130 1.56 -11.07 22.47
C ASN A 130 1.37 -12.53 22.91
N VAL A 131 2.16 -13.05 23.85
CA VAL A 131 1.77 -14.30 24.53
C VAL A 131 2.29 -14.30 25.98
N THR A 132 1.39 -14.53 26.94
CA THR A 132 1.67 -14.77 28.35
C THR A 132 2.80 -15.81 28.51
N GLY A 133 3.82 -15.48 29.32
CA GLY A 133 5.13 -16.16 29.30
C GLY A 133 5.15 -17.68 29.55
N GLN A 134 4.05 -18.32 29.92
CA GLN A 134 3.96 -19.79 30.01
C GLN A 134 3.70 -20.47 28.67
N GLN A 135 2.83 -19.91 27.82
CA GLN A 135 2.49 -20.51 26.51
C GLN A 135 3.64 -20.34 25.51
N ILE A 136 4.37 -19.21 25.56
CA ILE A 136 5.59 -19.01 24.77
C ILE A 136 6.65 -20.06 25.09
N ARG A 137 6.87 -20.35 26.38
CA ARG A 137 7.91 -21.32 26.76
C ARG A 137 7.61 -22.70 26.18
N HIS A 138 6.35 -23.10 26.22
CA HIS A 138 5.92 -24.39 25.67
C HIS A 138 6.03 -24.43 24.13
N ILE A 139 5.54 -23.40 23.44
CA ILE A 139 5.61 -23.31 21.97
C ILE A 139 7.05 -23.16 21.48
N ASN A 140 7.89 -22.35 22.14
CA ASN A 140 9.31 -22.24 21.81
C ASN A 140 10.07 -23.53 22.10
N GLN A 141 9.67 -24.31 23.11
CA GLN A 141 10.28 -25.60 23.38
C GLN A 141 9.93 -26.61 22.28
N ILE A 142 8.66 -26.65 21.84
CA ILE A 142 8.23 -27.49 20.70
C ILE A 142 8.92 -27.03 19.41
N PHE A 143 8.93 -25.72 19.15
CA PHE A 143 9.58 -25.13 17.97
C PHE A 143 11.06 -25.49 17.92
N ARG A 144 11.81 -25.34 19.02
CA ARG A 144 13.23 -25.74 19.10
C ARG A 144 13.46 -27.25 19.00
N GLN A 145 12.46 -28.07 19.31
CA GLN A 145 12.55 -29.52 19.13
C GLN A 145 12.36 -29.92 17.66
N LEU A 146 11.54 -29.16 16.93
CA LEU A 146 11.21 -29.35 15.52
C LEU A 146 12.23 -28.70 14.57
N ASP A 147 12.78 -27.54 14.94
CA ASP A 147 13.81 -26.81 14.20
C ASP A 147 15.17 -27.50 14.38
N LYS A 148 15.43 -28.53 13.56
CA LYS A 148 16.65 -29.34 13.62
C LYS A 148 17.86 -28.61 13.07
N ASN A 149 17.63 -27.72 12.11
CA ASN A 149 18.70 -27.00 11.43
C ASN A 149 19.09 -25.69 12.16
N GLY A 150 18.26 -25.22 13.10
CA GLY A 150 18.52 -24.04 13.94
C GLY A 150 18.45 -22.72 13.19
N ASP A 151 17.81 -22.68 12.02
CA ASP A 151 17.68 -21.50 11.17
C ASP A 151 16.54 -20.57 11.61
N GLY A 152 15.73 -20.99 12.59
CA GLY A 152 14.61 -20.23 13.12
C GLY A 152 13.35 -20.30 12.25
N LEU A 153 13.27 -21.25 11.31
CA LEU A 153 12.12 -21.53 10.46
C LEU A 153 11.74 -23.02 10.60
N LEU A 154 10.48 -23.36 10.31
CA LEU A 154 10.04 -24.76 10.20
C LEU A 154 9.73 -25.06 8.74
N SER A 155 10.58 -25.89 8.13
CA SER A 155 10.32 -26.43 6.80
C SER A 155 9.17 -27.44 6.84
N HIS A 156 8.54 -27.67 5.68
CA HIS A 156 7.52 -28.72 5.55
C HIS A 156 8.05 -30.09 5.98
N GLN A 157 9.34 -30.34 5.74
CA GLN A 157 9.99 -31.59 6.10
C GLN A 157 10.12 -31.74 7.63
N GLU A 158 10.56 -30.69 8.33
CA GLU A 158 10.67 -30.67 9.80
C GLU A 158 9.31 -30.81 10.51
N LEU A 159 8.23 -30.29 9.90
CA LEU A 159 6.87 -30.47 10.39
C LEU A 159 6.38 -31.91 10.26
N THR A 160 6.69 -32.57 9.14
CA THR A 160 6.29 -33.97 8.91
C THR A 160 7.09 -34.95 9.76
N GLU A 161 8.37 -34.69 10.00
CA GLU A 161 9.24 -35.55 10.81
C GLU A 161 8.93 -35.47 12.31
N GLY A 162 8.38 -34.35 12.79
CA GLY A 162 8.01 -34.17 14.19
C GLY A 162 6.57 -34.54 14.56
N ALA A 163 5.76 -34.97 13.59
CA ALA A 163 4.35 -35.35 13.79
C ALA A 163 4.13 -36.87 13.99
N THR A 164 5.21 -37.66 14.02
CA THR A 164 5.26 -39.09 14.36
C THR A 164 5.98 -39.31 15.67
#